data_AF-A0A177NK72-F1
#
_entry.id   AF-A0A177NK72-F1
#
_cell.length_a   1.000
_cell.length_b   1.000
_cell.length_c   1.000
_cell.angle_alpha   90.00
_cell.angle_beta   90.00
_cell.angle_gamma   90.00
#
_symmetry.space_group_name_H-M   'P 1'
#
loop_
_entity.id
_entity.type
_entity.pdbx_description
1 polymer ?
#
loop_
_entity_poly.entity_id
_entity_poly.type
_entity_poly.pdbx_seq_one_letter_code
_entity_poly.pdbx_strand_id
1 'polypeptide(L)'
;MQQMNPRRSALISGLAIGAIIVAAPTARAADQAGKPETKSDTTAAKPVQTATKALKLGGPGIEQERSFPKIVSGKWTGPKTADGQPDVQGHWSNTIANHNNFTDPQGGILNDPNPNRVAKSPREERAPSRVSDPADGQVPFQPWALEKVKDFQAHFHDPVKPEYIEPLARCAPAGIPKSLYWHGYEIGQYPGYVLFQFNSGTRIIHLDGKPHLPDNIKLWNGDSRGHWEGNTLVVDVTNQNGKALFGRSGEFISENGHITERYIFSNDGDRYTYEATLTDPTVYTRPFTVTVPARKWTAKDQPNGWHFEVEPANYVGNEKLKEPILDQYERVCAENNGGFGLVAADAPAPESPKK
;
A
#
# COMPACT_ATOMS: atom_id res chain seq x y z
N MET A 1 -77.57 9.82 -19.27
CA MET A 1 -77.21 9.14 -20.54
C MET A 1 -75.71 9.00 -20.56
N GLN A 2 -75.06 7.84 -20.58
CA GLN A 2 -75.46 6.43 -20.48
C GLN A 2 -74.12 5.78 -20.08
N GLN A 3 -74.01 5.26 -18.85
CA GLN A 3 -73.85 3.82 -18.55
C GLN A 3 -72.51 3.21 -19.03
N MET A 4 -71.82 2.31 -18.33
CA MET A 4 -72.02 1.59 -17.07
C MET A 4 -70.67 0.93 -16.74
N ASN A 5 -70.36 0.86 -15.44
CA ASN A 5 -69.41 -0.05 -14.76
C ASN A 5 -69.96 -1.52 -14.88
N PRO A 6 -69.61 -2.58 -14.11
CA PRO A 6 -68.54 -2.83 -13.12
C PRO A 6 -67.99 -4.30 -13.12
N ARG A 7 -67.12 -4.66 -12.16
CA ARG A 7 -67.34 -5.69 -11.10
C ARG A 7 -66.03 -5.99 -10.34
N ARG A 8 -65.92 -5.61 -9.06
CA ARG A 8 -66.28 -6.37 -7.81
C ARG A 8 -65.13 -7.29 -7.36
N SER A 9 -64.67 -7.42 -6.12
CA SER A 9 -65.15 -7.10 -4.74
C SER A 9 -63.90 -7.07 -3.82
N ALA A 10 -63.68 -6.12 -2.91
CA ALA A 10 -64.23 -5.91 -1.55
C ALA A 10 -63.69 -6.84 -0.44
N LEU A 11 -63.01 -6.25 0.57
CA LEU A 11 -62.93 -6.51 2.03
C LEU A 11 -61.69 -5.77 2.59
N ILE A 12 -61.75 -4.61 3.26
CA ILE A 12 -62.11 -4.34 4.69
C ILE A 12 -61.44 -5.39 5.60
N SER A 13 -60.51 -5.15 6.53
CA SER A 13 -60.32 -4.12 7.58
C SER A 13 -58.94 -4.38 8.23
N GLY A 14 -58.14 -3.40 8.65
CA GLY A 14 -58.07 -3.02 10.08
C GLY A 14 -56.67 -3.24 10.69
N LEU A 15 -56.09 -2.15 11.23
CA LEU A 15 -55.03 -2.00 12.25
C LEU A 15 -53.82 -2.95 12.30
N ALA A 16 -52.60 -2.40 12.22
CA ALA A 16 -51.76 -2.12 13.40
C ALA A 16 -50.39 -1.53 12.99
N ILE A 17 -50.03 -0.38 13.56
CA ILE A 17 -48.68 0.20 13.51
C ILE A 17 -47.80 -0.63 14.45
N GLY A 18 -46.82 -1.34 13.92
CA GLY A 18 -45.82 -2.08 14.69
C GLY A 18 -44.41 -1.55 14.38
N ALA A 19 -43.81 -0.85 15.34
CA ALA A 19 -42.43 -0.40 15.30
C ALA A 19 -41.48 -1.61 15.34
N ILE A 20 -40.52 -1.68 14.42
CA ILE A 20 -39.43 -2.68 14.46
C ILE A 20 -38.27 -2.07 15.24
N ILE A 21 -38.10 -2.53 16.48
CA ILE A 21 -36.92 -2.31 17.31
C ILE A 21 -35.99 -3.51 17.08
N VAL A 22 -34.77 -3.27 16.60
CA VAL A 22 -33.70 -4.28 16.54
C VAL A 22 -33.02 -4.32 17.90
N ALA A 23 -33.22 -5.41 18.65
CA ALA A 23 -32.58 -5.64 19.94
C ALA A 23 -31.30 -6.50 19.77
N ALA A 24 -30.20 -6.02 20.35
CA ALA A 24 -28.95 -6.77 20.49
C ALA A 24 -29.11 -7.92 21.51
N PRO A 25 -28.47 -9.09 21.32
CA PRO A 25 -28.50 -10.12 22.34
C PRO A 25 -27.43 -9.87 23.41
N THR A 26 -27.91 -9.55 24.61
CA THR A 26 -27.16 -9.58 25.87
C THR A 26 -26.84 -11.00 26.30
N ALA A 27 -25.60 -11.21 26.74
CA ALA A 27 -25.12 -12.42 27.39
C ALA A 27 -25.97 -12.79 28.63
N ARG A 28 -26.18 -14.10 28.85
CA ARG A 28 -26.65 -14.64 30.13
C ARG A 28 -25.83 -15.87 30.50
N ALA A 29 -25.10 -15.74 31.60
CA ALA A 29 -24.39 -16.82 32.27
C ALA A 29 -25.38 -17.76 32.97
N ALA A 30 -25.04 -19.05 33.04
CA ALA A 30 -25.57 -19.99 34.02
C ALA A 30 -24.44 -20.94 34.46
N ASP A 31 -24.16 -20.89 35.76
CA ASP A 31 -23.38 -21.87 36.53
C ASP A 31 -23.94 -23.30 36.37
N GLN A 32 -23.06 -24.31 36.33
CA GLN A 32 -22.96 -25.30 37.41
C GLN A 32 -21.80 -26.30 37.20
N ALA A 33 -21.19 -26.65 38.32
CA ALA A 33 -19.98 -27.46 38.46
C ALA A 33 -20.20 -28.96 38.23
N GLY A 34 -19.18 -29.65 37.70
CA GLY A 34 -19.06 -31.11 37.69
C GLY A 34 -17.84 -31.58 36.90
N LYS A 35 -16.75 -31.95 37.59
CA LYS A 35 -15.61 -32.75 37.06
C LYS A 35 -15.89 -34.25 37.32
N PRO A 36 -15.09 -35.20 36.79
CA PRO A 36 -14.60 -35.39 35.41
C PRO A 36 -14.70 -36.88 34.97
N GLU A 37 -14.77 -37.21 33.68
CA GLU A 37 -14.21 -38.47 33.12
C GLU A 37 -14.39 -38.47 31.60
N THR A 38 -13.31 -38.22 30.86
CA THR A 38 -12.41 -39.18 30.15
C THR A 38 -12.85 -39.56 28.73
N LYS A 39 -11.89 -39.32 27.82
CA LYS A 39 -11.73 -39.81 26.43
C LYS A 39 -12.47 -39.05 25.32
N SER A 40 -11.72 -38.17 24.65
CA SER A 40 -11.79 -38.03 23.19
C SER A 40 -10.37 -37.84 22.63
N ASP A 41 -10.07 -38.58 21.57
CA ASP A 41 -8.81 -38.64 20.85
C ASP A 41 -8.18 -37.28 20.56
N THR A 42 -6.95 -37.11 21.02
CA THR A 42 -6.01 -36.11 20.51
C THR A 42 -5.10 -36.78 19.47
N THR A 43 -5.45 -36.72 18.20
CA THR A 43 -4.42 -36.69 17.15
C THR A 43 -3.85 -35.28 17.12
N ALA A 44 -2.76 -35.09 17.87
CA ALA A 44 -1.97 -33.87 17.86
C ALA A 44 -1.52 -33.55 16.43
N ALA A 45 -1.81 -32.33 15.97
CA ALA A 45 -1.12 -31.76 14.83
C ALA A 45 0.38 -31.77 15.12
N LYS A 46 1.17 -32.35 14.20
CA LYS A 46 2.63 -32.45 14.36
C LYS A 46 3.23 -31.04 14.49
N PRO A 47 4.12 -30.79 15.46
CA PRO A 47 4.81 -29.52 15.59
C PRO A 47 5.68 -29.29 14.35
N VAL A 48 5.46 -28.17 13.67
CA VAL A 48 6.34 -27.69 12.60
C VAL A 48 7.69 -27.37 13.21
N GLN A 49 8.74 -27.82 12.55
CA GLN A 49 10.12 -27.82 13.01
C GLN A 49 10.55 -26.46 13.57
N THR A 50 11.01 -26.46 14.81
CA THR A 50 11.78 -25.37 15.42
C THR A 50 13.05 -25.13 14.59
N ALA A 51 13.06 -24.06 13.80
CA ALA A 51 14.27 -23.58 13.15
C ALA A 51 15.19 -22.96 14.21
N THR A 52 16.16 -23.73 14.69
CA THR A 52 17.13 -23.28 15.69
C THR A 52 18.21 -22.42 15.03
N LYS A 53 17.91 -21.16 14.74
CA LYS A 53 18.89 -20.07 14.61
C LYS A 53 18.13 -18.75 14.50
N ALA A 54 18.31 -17.85 15.49
CA ALA A 54 17.94 -16.45 15.37
C ALA A 54 18.36 -15.92 14.01
N LEU A 55 17.38 -15.66 13.15
CA LEU A 55 17.60 -15.05 11.86
C LEU A 55 18.13 -13.64 12.15
N LYS A 56 19.43 -13.44 11.95
CA LYS A 56 20.00 -12.09 11.95
C LYS A 56 19.41 -11.35 10.74
N LEU A 57 18.37 -10.56 10.99
CA LEU A 57 17.83 -9.58 10.05
C LEU A 57 18.89 -8.50 9.84
N GLY A 58 19.83 -8.72 8.92
CA GLY A 58 21.00 -7.87 8.76
C GLY A 58 21.95 -8.33 7.66
N GLY A 59 21.41 -8.62 6.48
CA GLY A 59 22.18 -8.59 5.22
C GLY A 59 21.89 -7.30 4.47
N PRO A 60 22.69 -6.91 3.45
CA PRO A 60 22.27 -5.86 2.53
C PRO A 60 20.98 -6.37 1.87
N GLY A 61 19.87 -5.79 2.29
CA GLY A 61 18.59 -6.00 1.67
C GLY A 61 18.68 -5.71 0.18
N ILE A 62 17.67 -6.13 -0.54
CA ILE A 62 17.55 -6.00 -2.00
C ILE A 62 17.53 -4.52 -2.43
N GLU A 63 17.26 -3.63 -1.48
CA GLU A 63 17.09 -2.18 -1.66
C GLU A 63 18.37 -1.35 -1.83
N GLN A 64 19.52 -1.91 -2.23
CA GLN A 64 20.77 -1.13 -2.33
C GLN A 64 21.36 -1.04 -3.73
N GLU A 65 20.59 -1.34 -4.76
CA GLU A 65 21.06 -1.09 -6.12
C GLU A 65 21.33 0.41 -6.33
N ARG A 66 22.26 0.71 -7.23
CA ARG A 66 22.68 2.09 -7.56
C ARG A 66 22.43 2.42 -9.02
N SER A 67 21.72 1.56 -9.73
CA SER A 67 21.40 1.69 -11.14
C SER A 67 19.98 1.23 -11.40
N PHE A 68 19.39 1.69 -12.49
CA PHE A 68 18.06 1.26 -12.93
C PHE A 68 18.26 0.34 -14.13
N PRO A 69 18.24 -0.99 -13.95
CA PRO A 69 18.33 -1.91 -15.07
C PRO A 69 17.19 -1.63 -16.05
N LYS A 70 17.54 -1.41 -17.32
CA LYS A 70 16.56 -1.19 -18.38
C LYS A 70 16.07 -2.54 -18.88
N ILE A 71 14.76 -2.75 -18.81
CA ILE A 71 14.08 -3.87 -19.45
C ILE A 71 13.34 -3.33 -20.67
N VAL A 72 13.44 -4.03 -21.79
CA VAL A 72 12.88 -3.58 -23.08
C VAL A 72 11.50 -4.21 -23.28
N SER A 73 10.51 -3.39 -23.67
CA SER A 73 9.21 -3.90 -24.13
C SER A 73 9.40 -4.78 -25.37
N GLY A 74 8.75 -5.93 -25.38
CA GLY A 74 8.87 -6.92 -26.44
C GLY A 74 7.95 -8.12 -26.24
N LYS A 75 8.23 -9.20 -26.95
CA LYS A 75 7.44 -10.43 -26.84
C LYS A 75 7.63 -11.07 -25.46
N TRP A 76 6.52 -11.47 -24.84
CA TRP A 76 6.55 -12.34 -23.66
C TRP A 76 6.86 -13.79 -24.05
N THR A 77 7.86 -14.37 -23.41
CA THR A 77 8.25 -15.78 -23.57
C THR A 77 8.19 -16.58 -22.27
N GLY A 78 7.77 -15.95 -21.17
CA GLY A 78 7.63 -16.59 -19.87
C GLY A 78 6.32 -17.37 -19.70
N PRO A 79 6.05 -17.85 -18.48
CA PRO A 79 4.82 -18.55 -18.13
C PRO A 79 3.56 -17.71 -18.38
N LYS A 80 2.43 -18.38 -18.58
CA LYS A 80 1.15 -17.71 -18.82
C LYS A 80 0.11 -18.19 -17.82
N THR A 81 -0.80 -17.29 -17.47
CA THR A 81 -1.98 -17.60 -16.68
C THR A 81 -2.91 -18.54 -17.45
N ALA A 82 -3.89 -19.14 -16.76
CA ALA A 82 -4.85 -20.05 -17.39
C ALA A 82 -5.67 -19.38 -18.52
N ASP A 83 -5.89 -18.07 -18.44
CA ASP A 83 -6.54 -17.25 -19.48
C ASP A 83 -5.56 -16.67 -20.51
N GLY A 84 -4.29 -17.09 -20.48
CA GLY A 84 -3.30 -16.84 -21.54
C GLY A 84 -2.54 -15.52 -21.45
N GLN A 85 -2.70 -14.76 -20.37
CA GLN A 85 -1.94 -13.54 -20.09
C GLN A 85 -0.52 -13.88 -19.61
N PRO A 86 0.45 -12.94 -19.69
CA PRO A 86 1.71 -13.08 -18.96
C PRO A 86 1.47 -13.38 -17.47
N ASP A 87 2.10 -14.42 -16.93
CA ASP A 87 2.01 -14.75 -15.51
C ASP A 87 3.16 -14.07 -14.76
N VAL A 88 2.80 -13.01 -14.04
CA VAL A 88 3.71 -12.16 -13.27
C VAL A 88 3.39 -12.18 -11.78
N GLN A 89 2.53 -13.11 -11.34
CA GLN A 89 2.09 -13.20 -9.95
C GLN A 89 3.27 -13.39 -9.00
N GLY A 90 3.13 -12.88 -7.79
CA GLY A 90 4.08 -13.09 -6.70
C GLY A 90 4.33 -11.84 -5.87
N HIS A 91 5.35 -11.91 -5.03
CA HIS A 91 5.77 -10.82 -4.17
C HIS A 91 6.88 -10.04 -4.88
N TRP A 92 6.77 -8.73 -4.90
CA TRP A 92 7.66 -7.83 -5.62
C TRP A 92 8.11 -6.72 -4.71
N SER A 93 9.29 -6.17 -4.98
CA SER A 93 9.72 -4.95 -4.32
C SER A 93 10.69 -4.15 -5.18
N ASN A 94 10.74 -2.85 -4.89
CA ASN A 94 11.73 -1.98 -5.49
C ASN A 94 13.16 -2.39 -5.08
N THR A 95 14.14 -2.08 -5.93
CA THR A 95 15.56 -2.40 -5.65
C THR A 95 16.39 -1.19 -5.24
N ILE A 96 15.77 -0.01 -5.15
CA ILE A 96 16.43 1.25 -4.83
C ILE A 96 15.80 1.80 -3.57
N ALA A 97 16.54 1.76 -2.46
CA ALA A 97 16.05 2.18 -1.16
C ALA A 97 15.35 3.53 -1.20
N ASN A 98 14.39 3.63 -0.26
CA ASN A 98 13.68 4.83 0.15
C ASN A 98 12.47 5.25 -0.72
N HIS A 99 11.50 5.85 -0.03
CA HIS A 99 10.29 6.46 -0.56
C HIS A 99 10.17 7.95 -0.27
N ASN A 100 11.24 8.59 0.23
CA ASN A 100 11.16 9.96 0.69
C ASN A 100 11.02 10.99 -0.42
N ASN A 101 11.62 10.76 -1.59
CA ASN A 101 11.56 11.73 -2.68
C ASN A 101 11.92 11.06 -4.03
N PHE A 102 11.56 11.70 -5.13
CA PHE A 102 11.91 11.24 -6.47
C PHE A 102 13.36 11.56 -6.85
N THR A 103 13.84 12.76 -6.52
CA THR A 103 15.07 13.30 -7.12
C THR A 103 16.34 12.68 -6.55
N ASP A 104 16.25 12.13 -5.35
CA ASP A 104 17.30 11.55 -4.53
C ASP A 104 16.80 10.40 -3.66
N PRO A 105 16.50 9.23 -4.28
CA PRO A 105 15.94 8.11 -3.54
C PRO A 105 16.88 7.68 -2.41
N GLN A 106 18.20 7.64 -2.59
CA GLN A 106 19.11 7.27 -1.50
C GLN A 106 19.54 8.46 -0.60
N GLY A 107 18.76 9.55 -0.57
CA GLY A 107 18.99 10.79 0.20
C GLY A 107 18.69 10.75 1.68
N GLY A 108 17.97 9.74 2.14
CA GLY A 108 17.38 9.82 3.46
C GLY A 108 16.26 10.87 3.51
N ILE A 109 15.86 11.27 4.71
CA ILE A 109 14.76 12.24 4.94
C ILE A 109 15.39 13.64 4.98
N LEU A 110 14.81 14.57 4.23
CA LEU A 110 15.28 15.95 4.16
C LEU A 110 15.25 16.58 5.56
N ASN A 111 16.35 17.21 5.99
CA ASN A 111 16.50 17.90 7.28
C ASN A 111 16.20 17.04 8.53
N ASP A 112 16.30 15.72 8.44
CA ASP A 112 16.05 14.85 9.60
C ASP A 112 17.20 14.95 10.63
N PRO A 113 16.89 15.25 11.91
CA PRO A 113 17.91 15.38 12.95
C PRO A 113 18.57 14.04 13.31
N ASN A 114 17.99 12.90 12.92
CA ASN A 114 18.54 11.59 13.18
C ASN A 114 19.66 11.25 12.18
N PRO A 115 20.92 11.09 12.61
CA PRO A 115 22.05 10.78 11.73
C PRO A 115 21.92 9.39 11.06
N ASN A 116 20.99 8.56 11.50
CA ASN A 116 20.68 7.29 10.85
C ASN A 116 19.74 7.41 9.65
N ARG A 117 19.06 8.55 9.50
CA ARG A 117 18.04 8.80 8.47
C ARG A 117 18.49 9.78 7.38
N VAL A 118 19.75 10.19 7.40
CA VAL A 118 20.39 11.00 6.35
C VAL A 118 21.13 10.12 5.33
N ALA A 119 21.48 10.71 4.18
CA ALA A 119 22.27 10.04 3.14
C ALA A 119 23.56 9.41 3.72
N LYS A 120 23.82 8.15 3.32
CA LYS A 120 24.98 7.37 3.82
C LYS A 120 26.20 7.41 2.89
N SER A 121 26.08 8.04 1.73
CA SER A 121 27.16 8.18 0.75
C SER A 121 26.98 9.47 -0.06
N PRO A 122 28.05 9.96 -0.74
CA PRO A 122 27.98 11.11 -1.64
C PRO A 122 26.93 10.94 -2.76
N ARG A 123 26.48 12.04 -3.38
CA ARG A 123 25.40 12.02 -4.39
C ARG A 123 25.76 11.20 -5.62
N GLU A 124 27.00 11.34 -6.09
CA GLU A 124 27.57 10.68 -7.25
C GLU A 124 27.70 9.16 -7.09
N GLU A 125 27.70 8.66 -5.85
CA GLU A 125 27.77 7.23 -5.54
C GLU A 125 26.39 6.57 -5.38
N ARG A 126 25.32 7.36 -5.43
CA ARG A 126 23.95 6.93 -5.18
C ARG A 126 23.21 6.66 -6.48
N ALA A 127 22.09 5.97 -6.34
CA ALA A 127 21.17 5.74 -7.44
C ALA A 127 20.74 7.07 -8.11
N PRO A 128 20.49 7.05 -9.43
CA PRO A 128 19.99 8.22 -10.13
C PRO A 128 18.61 8.66 -9.59
N SER A 129 18.20 9.86 -10.00
CA SER A 129 16.82 10.33 -9.80
C SER A 129 15.83 9.31 -10.34
N ARG A 130 14.69 9.15 -9.65
CA ARG A 130 13.53 8.44 -10.21
C ARG A 130 12.94 9.16 -11.40
N VAL A 131 13.07 10.49 -11.48
CA VAL A 131 12.68 11.25 -12.65
C VAL A 131 13.66 10.92 -13.79
N SER A 132 13.19 10.16 -14.77
CA SER A 132 13.96 9.74 -15.94
C SER A 132 13.76 10.66 -17.15
N ASP A 133 12.66 11.40 -17.18
CA ASP A 133 12.41 12.53 -18.06
C ASP A 133 11.69 13.62 -17.26
N PRO A 134 12.16 14.88 -17.24
CA PRO A 134 13.30 15.44 -17.98
C PRO A 134 14.67 14.89 -17.55
N ALA A 135 15.67 15.04 -18.43
CA ALA A 135 17.01 14.48 -18.26
C ALA A 135 17.83 15.11 -17.10
N ASP A 136 17.41 16.26 -16.60
CA ASP A 136 17.99 16.89 -15.39
C ASP A 136 17.56 16.17 -14.09
N GLY A 137 16.64 15.21 -14.20
CA GLY A 137 16.13 14.42 -13.10
C GLY A 137 15.31 15.22 -12.08
N GLN A 138 14.78 16.38 -12.47
CA GLN A 138 13.97 17.24 -11.61
C GLN A 138 12.49 17.13 -11.94
N VAL A 139 11.65 17.27 -10.90
CA VAL A 139 10.19 17.35 -11.10
C VAL A 139 9.85 18.76 -11.63
N PRO A 140 9.19 18.88 -12.79
CA PRO A 140 8.95 20.17 -13.44
C PRO A 140 7.73 20.89 -12.85
N PHE A 141 7.73 21.15 -11.53
CA PHE A 141 6.63 21.83 -10.84
C PHE A 141 6.34 23.22 -11.41
N GLN A 142 5.06 23.58 -11.43
CA GLN A 142 4.63 24.98 -11.54
C GLN A 142 5.16 25.77 -10.33
N PRO A 143 5.42 27.09 -10.45
CA PRO A 143 5.98 27.88 -9.36
C PRO A 143 5.18 27.79 -8.06
N TRP A 144 3.84 27.87 -8.13
CA TRP A 144 2.98 27.76 -6.95
C TRP A 144 3.09 26.38 -6.29
N ALA A 145 3.21 25.31 -7.08
CA ALA A 145 3.30 23.95 -6.60
C ALA A 145 4.65 23.69 -5.93
N LEU A 146 5.72 24.24 -6.51
CA LEU A 146 7.06 24.20 -5.91
C LEU A 146 7.08 24.90 -4.54
N GLU A 147 6.44 26.08 -4.41
CA GLU A 147 6.36 26.76 -3.11
C GLU A 147 5.55 25.95 -2.08
N LYS A 148 4.46 25.28 -2.50
CA LYS A 148 3.72 24.37 -1.63
C LYS A 148 4.58 23.19 -1.15
N VAL A 149 5.39 22.61 -2.05
CA VAL A 149 6.33 21.52 -1.71
C VAL A 149 7.37 22.02 -0.69
N LYS A 150 7.95 23.20 -0.89
CA LYS A 150 8.90 23.80 0.06
C LYS A 150 8.25 24.10 1.42
N ASP A 151 7.03 24.62 1.43
CA ASP A 151 6.28 24.88 2.67
C ASP A 151 6.03 23.59 3.45
N PHE A 152 5.66 22.50 2.77
CA PHE A 152 5.54 21.18 3.39
C PHE A 152 6.88 20.71 3.98
N GLN A 153 7.97 20.80 3.21
CA GLN A 153 9.31 20.38 3.66
C GLN A 153 9.78 21.14 4.90
N ALA A 154 9.48 22.44 5.00
CA ALA A 154 9.86 23.26 6.14
C ALA A 154 9.15 22.84 7.44
N HIS A 155 7.95 22.25 7.34
CA HIS A 155 7.12 21.86 8.49
C HIS A 155 6.98 20.35 8.65
N PHE A 156 7.67 19.53 7.85
CA PHE A 156 7.54 18.06 7.89
C PHE A 156 7.92 17.48 9.26
N HIS A 157 9.01 17.96 9.86
CA HIS A 157 9.51 17.48 11.16
C HIS A 157 8.86 18.13 12.37
N ASP A 158 8.22 19.28 12.18
CA ASP A 158 7.49 20.02 13.22
C ASP A 158 6.14 20.51 12.66
N PRO A 159 5.18 19.58 12.48
CA PRO A 159 3.93 19.90 11.79
C PRO A 159 3.03 20.76 12.68
N VAL A 160 2.97 22.05 12.37
CA VAL A 160 2.09 23.03 13.05
C VAL A 160 0.65 23.03 12.53
N LYS A 161 0.36 22.27 11.46
CA LYS A 161 -0.98 22.12 10.87
C LYS A 161 -1.21 20.68 10.39
N PRO A 162 -2.47 20.22 10.33
CA PRO A 162 -2.79 18.88 9.82
C PRO A 162 -2.33 18.60 8.39
N GLU A 163 -2.21 19.63 7.53
CA GLU A 163 -1.78 19.47 6.14
C GLU A 163 -0.28 19.14 5.99
N TYR A 164 0.52 19.39 7.03
CA TYR A 164 1.95 19.04 7.06
C TYR A 164 2.19 17.61 7.55
N ILE A 165 1.15 16.94 8.06
CA ILE A 165 1.24 15.53 8.44
C ILE A 165 1.12 14.70 7.16
N GLU A 166 2.17 13.93 6.87
CA GLU A 166 2.17 13.00 5.75
C GLU A 166 0.94 12.09 5.78
N PRO A 167 0.15 11.97 4.70
CA PRO A 167 -1.07 11.15 4.70
C PRO A 167 -0.84 9.70 5.13
N LEU A 168 0.33 9.19 4.82
CA LEU A 168 0.76 7.84 5.14
C LEU A 168 0.89 7.59 6.65
N ALA A 169 1.38 8.61 7.39
CA ALA A 169 1.41 8.64 8.86
C ALA A 169 0.01 8.53 9.51
N ARG A 170 -1.05 8.65 8.70
CA ARG A 170 -2.44 8.50 9.09
C ARG A 170 -3.10 7.25 8.49
N CYS A 171 -2.28 6.29 8.05
CA CYS A 171 -2.68 5.06 7.37
C CYS A 171 -3.52 5.28 6.10
N ALA A 172 -3.40 6.46 5.47
CA ALA A 172 -4.05 6.70 4.18
C ALA A 172 -3.26 6.03 3.05
N PRO A 173 -3.92 5.53 1.99
CA PRO A 173 -3.19 4.92 0.89
C PRO A 173 -2.19 5.88 0.25
N ALA A 174 -0.97 5.40 -0.02
CA ALA A 174 0.14 6.20 -0.52
C ALA A 174 -0.05 6.77 -1.93
N GLY A 175 -1.03 6.24 -2.69
CA GLY A 175 -1.23 6.59 -4.08
C GLY A 175 -0.14 6.06 -5.00
N ILE A 176 -0.34 6.27 -6.30
CA ILE A 176 0.57 5.85 -7.36
C ILE A 176 1.33 7.07 -7.86
N PRO A 177 2.69 7.03 -7.95
CA PRO A 177 3.53 5.84 -7.97
C PRO A 177 4.09 5.37 -6.62
N LYS A 178 3.87 6.08 -5.50
CA LYS A 178 4.54 5.82 -4.22
C LYS A 178 4.40 4.41 -3.68
N SER A 179 3.22 3.82 -3.80
CA SER A 179 3.00 2.44 -3.36
C SER A 179 3.98 1.43 -3.98
N LEU A 180 4.57 1.72 -5.15
CA LEU A 180 5.50 0.82 -5.85
C LEU A 180 6.96 0.94 -5.39
N TYR A 181 7.32 1.98 -4.65
CA TYR A 181 8.68 2.17 -4.11
C TYR A 181 8.73 2.42 -2.61
N TRP A 182 7.63 2.14 -1.90
CA TRP A 182 7.60 2.17 -0.45
C TRP A 182 7.97 0.83 0.16
N HIS A 183 7.09 -0.16 0.14
CA HIS A 183 7.35 -1.50 0.68
C HIS A 183 7.27 -2.56 -0.41
N GLY A 184 7.47 -3.82 -0.03
CA GLY A 184 7.05 -4.96 -0.86
C GLY A 184 5.54 -4.95 -1.10
N TYR A 185 5.12 -5.52 -2.23
CA TYR A 185 3.73 -5.68 -2.60
C TYR A 185 3.50 -7.02 -3.29
N GLU A 186 2.27 -7.49 -3.24
CA GLU A 186 1.84 -8.72 -3.90
C GLU A 186 1.10 -8.37 -5.19
N ILE A 187 1.47 -9.02 -6.29
CA ILE A 187 0.71 -9.00 -7.55
C ILE A 187 -0.07 -10.31 -7.63
N GLY A 188 -1.40 -10.22 -7.60
CA GLY A 188 -2.32 -11.31 -7.91
C GLY A 188 -2.98 -11.10 -9.27
N GLN A 189 -3.23 -12.17 -10.02
CA GLN A 189 -3.91 -12.10 -11.31
C GLN A 189 -5.17 -12.95 -11.31
N TYR A 190 -6.25 -12.37 -11.82
CA TYR A 190 -7.54 -13.01 -11.94
C TYR A 190 -8.11 -12.75 -13.33
N PRO A 191 -9.07 -13.56 -13.80
CA PRO A 191 -9.75 -13.28 -15.07
C PRO A 191 -10.32 -11.85 -15.07
N GLY A 192 -9.81 -11.01 -15.97
CA GLY A 192 -10.27 -9.63 -16.18
C GLY A 192 -9.66 -8.56 -15.27
N TYR A 193 -8.75 -8.87 -14.34
CA TYR A 193 -8.03 -7.84 -13.55
C TYR A 193 -6.70 -8.30 -12.95
N VAL A 194 -5.80 -7.34 -12.75
CA VAL A 194 -4.57 -7.50 -11.95
C VAL A 194 -4.76 -6.76 -10.63
N LEU A 195 -4.45 -7.40 -9.51
CA LEU A 195 -4.57 -6.85 -8.17
C LEU A 195 -3.17 -6.62 -7.58
N PHE A 196 -2.93 -5.39 -7.13
CA PHE A 196 -1.75 -5.04 -6.34
C PHE A 196 -2.18 -4.85 -4.89
N GLN A 197 -1.59 -5.65 -4.00
CA GLN A 197 -1.81 -5.52 -2.57
C GLN A 197 -0.60 -4.88 -1.91
N PHE A 198 -0.81 -3.68 -1.37
CA PHE A 198 0.15 -2.92 -0.58
C PHE A 198 -0.22 -2.99 0.90
N ASN A 199 0.70 -2.61 1.79
CA ASN A 199 0.41 -2.48 3.23
C ASN A 199 -0.60 -1.34 3.51
N SER A 200 -0.59 -0.27 2.71
CA SER A 200 -1.57 0.83 2.81
C SER A 200 -2.80 0.66 1.90
N GLY A 201 -3.16 -0.58 1.56
CA GLY A 201 -4.39 -0.89 0.81
C GLY A 201 -4.17 -1.55 -0.55
N THR A 202 -5.26 -1.72 -1.29
CA THR A 202 -5.27 -2.49 -2.53
C THR A 202 -5.53 -1.60 -3.73
N ARG A 203 -4.98 -1.98 -4.89
CA ARG A 203 -5.26 -1.40 -6.19
C ARG A 203 -5.71 -2.51 -7.14
N ILE A 204 -6.74 -2.22 -7.93
CA ILE A 204 -7.25 -3.12 -8.97
C ILE A 204 -7.03 -2.44 -10.31
N ILE A 205 -6.41 -3.16 -11.24
CA ILE A 205 -6.22 -2.75 -12.64
C ILE A 205 -7.16 -3.60 -13.48
N HIS A 206 -8.20 -2.99 -14.01
CA HIS A 206 -9.19 -3.69 -14.82
C HIS A 206 -8.66 -3.94 -16.23
N LEU A 207 -8.79 -5.17 -16.73
CA LEU A 207 -8.35 -5.61 -18.06
C LEU A 207 -9.51 -5.87 -19.03
N ASP A 208 -10.74 -5.55 -18.61
CA ASP A 208 -11.97 -5.88 -19.33
C ASP A 208 -12.42 -4.82 -20.34
N GLY A 209 -11.59 -3.80 -20.58
CA GLY A 209 -11.85 -2.74 -21.56
C GLY A 209 -13.02 -1.82 -21.19
N LYS A 210 -13.54 -1.89 -19.95
CA LYS A 210 -14.58 -0.97 -19.49
C LYS A 210 -14.07 0.47 -19.45
N PRO A 211 -14.94 1.46 -19.71
CA PRO A 211 -14.57 2.86 -19.57
C PRO A 211 -14.20 3.17 -18.11
N HIS A 212 -13.47 4.28 -17.94
CA HIS A 212 -13.19 4.83 -16.63
C HIS A 212 -14.47 5.18 -15.86
N LEU A 213 -14.33 5.24 -14.54
CA LEU A 213 -15.37 5.75 -13.65
C LEU A 213 -15.69 7.21 -13.98
N PRO A 214 -16.93 7.68 -13.74
CA PRO A 214 -17.28 9.09 -13.88
C PRO A 214 -16.32 10.02 -13.11
N ASP A 215 -15.95 11.14 -13.73
CA ASP A 215 -14.91 12.06 -13.23
C ASP A 215 -15.16 12.61 -11.81
N ASN A 216 -16.40 12.61 -11.33
CA ASN A 216 -16.77 13.06 -9.99
C ASN A 216 -16.47 12.03 -8.89
N ILE A 217 -16.07 10.80 -9.25
CA ILE A 217 -15.58 9.79 -8.31
C ILE A 217 -14.08 9.96 -8.19
N LYS A 218 -13.56 10.21 -6.98
CA LYS A 218 -12.12 10.42 -6.74
C LYS A 218 -11.59 9.41 -5.71
N LEU A 219 -10.50 8.73 -6.07
CA LEU A 219 -9.92 7.58 -5.36
C LEU A 219 -8.47 7.86 -4.96
N TRP A 220 -7.99 7.19 -3.91
CA TRP A 220 -6.60 7.34 -3.46
C TRP A 220 -5.57 6.75 -4.43
N ASN A 221 -5.87 5.59 -5.02
CA ASN A 221 -5.00 4.90 -5.98
C ASN A 221 -5.42 5.16 -7.45
N GLY A 222 -6.34 6.11 -7.68
CA GLY A 222 -6.96 6.36 -8.98
C GLY A 222 -7.84 5.22 -9.48
N ASP A 223 -8.44 5.41 -10.65
CA ASP A 223 -9.14 4.39 -11.43
C ASP A 223 -8.22 3.90 -12.54
N SER A 224 -7.96 2.59 -12.60
CA SER A 224 -6.93 1.99 -13.46
C SER A 224 -7.52 1.07 -14.52
N ARG A 225 -7.18 1.32 -15.79
CA ARG A 225 -7.53 0.46 -16.94
C ARG A 225 -6.26 -0.01 -17.61
N GLY A 226 -6.13 -1.31 -17.84
CA GLY A 226 -4.90 -1.86 -18.39
C GLY A 226 -5.11 -2.88 -19.49
N HIS A 227 -4.03 -3.14 -20.21
CA HIS A 227 -3.94 -4.19 -21.21
C HIS A 227 -2.49 -4.66 -21.35
N TRP A 228 -2.32 -5.87 -21.88
CA TRP A 228 -1.00 -6.46 -22.11
C TRP A 228 -0.49 -6.19 -23.53
N GLU A 229 0.73 -5.67 -23.63
CA GLU A 229 1.51 -5.52 -24.85
C GLU A 229 2.77 -6.40 -24.74
N GLY A 230 2.67 -7.65 -25.15
CA GLY A 230 3.78 -8.60 -25.02
C GLY A 230 4.16 -8.81 -23.55
N ASN A 231 5.37 -8.41 -23.15
CA ASN A 231 5.87 -8.46 -21.77
C ASN A 231 5.51 -7.23 -20.93
N THR A 232 4.69 -6.31 -21.44
CA THR A 232 4.40 -5.03 -20.79
C THR A 232 2.93 -4.95 -20.40
N LEU A 233 2.64 -4.68 -19.12
CA LEU A 233 1.30 -4.22 -18.70
C LEU A 233 1.26 -2.71 -18.86
N VAL A 234 0.43 -2.21 -19.77
CA VAL A 234 0.20 -0.79 -19.98
C VAL A 234 -1.05 -0.40 -19.22
N VAL A 235 -1.02 0.71 -18.50
CA VAL A 235 -2.12 1.15 -17.63
C VAL A 235 -2.39 2.64 -17.80
N ASP A 236 -3.65 2.97 -17.96
CA ASP A 236 -4.17 4.34 -17.93
C ASP A 236 -4.82 4.60 -16.57
N VAL A 237 -4.46 5.72 -15.93
CA VAL A 237 -4.93 6.07 -14.58
C VAL A 237 -5.49 7.48 -14.54
N THR A 238 -6.71 7.58 -14.01
CA THR A 238 -7.46 8.82 -13.79
C THR A 238 -8.08 8.83 -12.39
N ASN A 239 -9.00 9.76 -12.11
CA ASN A 239 -9.83 9.78 -10.90
C ASN A 239 -9.02 9.81 -9.59
N GLN A 240 -7.85 10.44 -9.57
CA GLN A 240 -7.09 10.61 -8.33
C GLN A 240 -7.74 11.67 -7.44
N ASN A 241 -7.68 11.51 -6.12
CA ASN A 241 -8.24 12.48 -5.17
C ASN A 241 -7.30 13.64 -4.80
N GLY A 242 -6.07 13.64 -5.32
CA GLY A 242 -5.07 14.69 -5.07
C GLY A 242 -4.61 14.85 -3.62
N LYS A 243 -4.88 13.87 -2.75
CA LYS A 243 -4.52 13.91 -1.31
C LYS A 243 -3.25 13.14 -1.00
N ALA A 244 -2.84 12.23 -1.87
CA ALA A 244 -1.61 11.46 -1.71
C ALA A 244 -0.37 12.34 -1.91
N LEU A 245 0.67 12.08 -1.12
CA LEU A 245 2.01 12.61 -1.33
C LEU A 245 2.92 11.48 -1.80
N PHE A 246 3.65 11.70 -2.89
CA PHE A 246 4.54 10.74 -3.51
C PHE A 246 5.90 10.62 -2.82
N GLY A 247 6.17 11.47 -1.83
CA GLY A 247 7.31 11.30 -0.96
C GLY A 247 7.18 12.13 0.31
N ARG A 248 8.06 11.85 1.28
CA ARG A 248 8.32 12.72 2.44
C ARG A 248 8.87 14.09 2.06
N SER A 249 9.22 14.32 0.80
CA SER A 249 9.57 15.63 0.29
C SER A 249 8.40 16.40 -0.30
N GLY A 250 7.18 15.83 -0.28
CA GLY A 250 5.94 16.56 -0.57
C GLY A 250 5.51 16.57 -2.02
N GLU A 251 6.12 15.78 -2.91
CA GLU A 251 5.64 15.67 -4.29
C GLU A 251 4.19 15.18 -4.32
N PHE A 252 3.37 15.70 -5.23
CA PHE A 252 1.95 15.41 -5.27
C PHE A 252 1.41 15.57 -6.69
N ILE A 253 0.19 15.08 -6.92
CA ILE A 253 -0.63 15.34 -8.10
C ILE A 253 -1.99 15.89 -7.67
N SER A 254 -2.72 16.60 -8.54
CA SER A 254 -4.07 17.07 -8.28
C SER A 254 -5.14 16.11 -8.81
N GLU A 255 -6.41 16.44 -8.59
CA GLU A 255 -7.54 15.68 -9.13
C GLU A 255 -7.69 15.74 -10.66
N ASN A 256 -6.94 16.64 -11.31
CA ASN A 256 -6.84 16.78 -12.76
C ASN A 256 -5.70 15.93 -13.36
N GLY A 257 -5.01 15.17 -12.51
CA GLY A 257 -3.89 14.33 -12.91
C GLY A 257 -4.30 13.11 -13.74
N HIS A 258 -3.47 12.83 -14.75
CA HIS A 258 -3.50 11.62 -15.56
C HIS A 258 -2.14 10.93 -15.47
N ILE A 259 -2.12 9.61 -15.36
CA ILE A 259 -0.87 8.83 -15.34
C ILE A 259 -0.99 7.70 -16.38
N THR A 260 -0.03 7.64 -17.30
CA THR A 260 0.21 6.46 -18.13
C THR A 260 1.35 5.66 -17.54
N GLU A 261 1.10 4.40 -17.21
CA GLU A 261 2.09 3.50 -16.63
C GLU A 261 2.43 2.35 -17.57
N ARG A 262 3.67 1.87 -17.46
CA ARG A 262 4.19 0.69 -18.16
C ARG A 262 4.97 -0.15 -17.16
N TYR A 263 4.51 -1.37 -16.93
CA TYR A 263 5.23 -2.38 -16.16
C TYR A 263 5.88 -3.35 -17.15
N ILE A 264 7.19 -3.19 -17.36
CA ILE A 264 7.94 -3.93 -18.38
C ILE A 264 8.66 -5.10 -17.71
N PHE A 265 8.11 -6.30 -17.84
CA PHE A 265 8.62 -7.50 -17.17
C PHE A 265 9.76 -8.15 -17.95
N SER A 266 10.79 -8.63 -17.26
CA SER A 266 11.80 -9.49 -17.86
C SER A 266 11.22 -10.88 -18.14
N ASN A 267 11.66 -11.51 -19.23
CA ASN A 267 11.14 -12.81 -19.64
C ASN A 267 11.53 -13.97 -18.69
N ASP A 268 12.52 -13.76 -17.82
CA ASP A 268 12.84 -14.70 -16.73
C ASP A 268 11.85 -14.61 -15.55
N GLY A 269 10.99 -13.57 -15.52
CA GLY A 269 9.98 -13.37 -14.48
C GLY A 269 10.52 -12.86 -13.14
N ASP A 270 11.79 -12.48 -13.08
CA ASP A 270 12.47 -12.08 -11.84
C ASP A 270 12.52 -10.56 -11.64
N ARG A 271 12.32 -9.76 -12.69
CA ARG A 271 12.41 -8.30 -12.64
C ARG A 271 11.32 -7.63 -13.46
N TYR A 272 11.04 -6.39 -13.11
CA TYR A 272 10.36 -5.48 -14.02
C TYR A 272 10.85 -4.05 -13.82
N THR A 273 10.70 -3.23 -14.86
CA THR A 273 10.89 -1.79 -14.80
C THR A 273 9.51 -1.15 -14.88
N TYR A 274 9.16 -0.37 -13.86
CA TYR A 274 7.97 0.49 -13.91
C TYR A 274 8.36 1.85 -14.43
N GLU A 275 7.68 2.30 -15.46
CA GLU A 275 7.78 3.65 -16.02
C GLU A 275 6.40 4.30 -15.94
N ALA A 276 6.31 5.50 -15.39
CA ALA A 276 5.06 6.23 -15.33
C ALA A 276 5.24 7.68 -15.75
N THR A 277 4.49 8.08 -16.76
CA THR A 277 4.41 9.47 -17.21
C THR A 277 3.23 10.14 -16.52
N LEU A 278 3.53 11.14 -15.70
CA LEU A 278 2.55 11.93 -14.97
C LEU A 278 2.26 13.20 -15.77
N THR A 279 0.97 13.45 -16.03
CA THR A 279 0.47 14.64 -16.70
C THR A 279 -0.54 15.34 -15.79
N ASP A 280 -0.19 16.54 -15.33
CA ASP A 280 -1.10 17.41 -14.59
C ASP A 280 -0.72 18.86 -14.86
N PRO A 281 -1.39 19.54 -15.81
CA PRO A 281 -1.05 20.92 -16.14
C PRO A 281 -1.33 21.91 -15.00
N THR A 282 -2.12 21.51 -13.99
CA THR A 282 -2.35 22.31 -12.79
C THR A 282 -1.08 22.38 -11.95
N VAL A 283 -0.37 21.25 -11.82
CA VAL A 283 0.75 21.07 -10.87
C VAL A 283 2.12 21.14 -11.55
N TYR A 284 2.23 20.68 -12.80
CA TYR A 284 3.48 20.58 -13.54
C TYR A 284 3.47 21.48 -14.79
N THR A 285 4.66 21.96 -15.17
CA THR A 285 4.89 22.78 -16.38
C THR A 285 4.93 21.94 -17.67
N ARG A 286 5.17 20.64 -17.53
CA ARG A 286 5.13 19.63 -18.60
C ARG A 286 4.90 18.25 -18.00
N PRO A 287 4.47 17.25 -18.80
CA PRO A 287 4.57 15.86 -18.39
C PRO A 287 6.01 15.47 -18.03
N PHE A 288 6.15 14.54 -17.09
CA PHE A 288 7.43 13.98 -16.69
C PHE A 288 7.28 12.49 -16.40
N THR A 289 8.37 11.74 -16.51
CA THR A 289 8.37 10.30 -16.31
C THR A 289 9.20 9.92 -15.11
N VAL A 290 8.66 9.02 -14.28
CA VAL A 290 9.40 8.35 -13.22
C VAL A 290 9.68 6.89 -13.57
N THR A 291 10.84 6.39 -13.14
CA THR A 291 11.25 5.01 -13.31
C THR A 291 11.55 4.36 -11.95
N VAL A 292 11.01 3.17 -11.75
CA VAL A 292 11.21 2.36 -10.54
C VAL A 292 11.59 0.94 -10.95
N PRO A 293 12.82 0.48 -10.69
CA PRO A 293 13.18 -0.91 -10.88
C PRO A 293 12.61 -1.75 -9.75
N ALA A 294 12.05 -2.91 -10.10
CA ALA A 294 11.53 -3.88 -9.16
C ALA A 294 12.07 -5.28 -9.47
N ARG A 295 12.10 -6.12 -8.44
CA ARG A 295 12.40 -7.54 -8.57
C ARG A 295 11.44 -8.39 -7.76
N LYS A 296 11.28 -9.64 -8.17
CA LYS A 296 10.48 -10.64 -7.48
C LYS A 296 11.23 -11.11 -6.24
N TRP A 297 10.53 -11.15 -5.12
CA TRP A 297 11.00 -11.72 -3.87
C TRP A 297 10.63 -13.21 -3.80
N THR A 298 11.54 -14.01 -3.27
CA THR A 298 11.35 -15.46 -3.10
C THR A 298 11.80 -15.91 -1.72
N ALA A 299 11.41 -17.11 -1.29
CA ALA A 299 11.85 -17.69 -0.02
C ALA A 299 13.37 -17.87 0.12
N LYS A 300 14.15 -17.70 -0.96
CA LYS A 300 15.62 -17.72 -0.93
C LYS A 300 16.20 -16.39 -0.44
N ASP A 301 15.43 -15.32 -0.53
CA ASP A 301 15.85 -13.98 -0.12
C ASP A 301 15.78 -13.84 1.39
N GLN A 302 16.75 -13.13 1.96
CA GLN A 302 16.73 -12.83 3.39
C GLN A 302 15.58 -11.86 3.70
N PRO A 303 14.79 -12.11 4.75
CA PRO A 303 13.83 -11.12 5.20
C PRO A 303 14.54 -9.87 5.70
N ASN A 304 13.94 -8.72 5.44
CA ASN A 304 14.31 -7.44 6.02
C ASN A 304 13.02 -6.68 6.37
N GLY A 305 13.12 -5.68 7.25
CA GLY A 305 11.97 -4.88 7.68
C GLY A 305 11.39 -3.95 6.61
N TRP A 306 11.93 -3.99 5.37
CA TRP A 306 11.47 -3.16 4.26
C TRP A 306 10.51 -3.91 3.34
N HIS A 307 10.73 -5.20 3.07
CA HIS A 307 9.88 -5.99 2.17
C HIS A 307 8.70 -6.64 2.88
N PHE A 308 8.92 -7.04 4.13
CA PHE A 308 7.90 -7.50 5.03
C PHE A 308 8.06 -6.64 6.28
N GLU A 309 7.02 -5.88 6.66
CA GLU A 309 6.94 -5.28 8.00
C GLU A 309 6.73 -6.42 9.02
N VAL A 310 7.66 -7.37 9.07
CA VAL A 310 7.70 -8.44 10.05
C VAL A 310 8.42 -7.93 11.27
N GLU A 311 7.66 -7.31 12.14
CA GLU A 311 8.09 -7.07 13.51
C GLU A 311 7.84 -8.34 14.34
N PRO A 312 8.71 -8.66 15.31
CA PRO A 312 8.40 -9.68 16.32
C PRO A 312 7.10 -9.31 17.05
N ALA A 313 6.06 -10.14 16.92
CA ALA A 313 4.81 -9.92 17.62
C ALA A 313 4.98 -10.13 19.15
N ASN A 314 4.69 -9.08 19.94
CA ASN A 314 4.69 -9.16 21.40
C ASN A 314 3.37 -9.77 21.90
N TYR A 315 3.38 -11.08 22.19
CA TYR A 315 2.25 -11.75 22.85
C TYR A 315 2.37 -11.71 24.39
N VAL A 316 1.26 -11.51 25.09
CA VAL A 316 1.22 -11.62 26.57
C VAL A 316 1.65 -13.04 26.98
N GLY A 317 2.63 -13.14 27.87
CA GLY A 317 3.26 -14.41 28.27
C GLY A 317 4.49 -14.80 27.43
N ASN A 318 4.89 -13.95 26.47
CA ASN A 318 5.96 -14.24 25.53
C ASN A 318 7.22 -13.37 25.70
N GLU A 319 7.36 -12.75 26.88
CA GLU A 319 8.44 -11.82 27.27
C GLU A 319 9.86 -12.41 27.15
N LYS A 320 10.00 -13.70 26.85
CA LYS A 320 11.27 -14.45 26.80
C LYS A 320 11.58 -15.10 25.45
N LEU A 321 10.68 -15.08 24.45
CA LEU A 321 11.06 -15.56 23.13
C LEU A 321 11.96 -14.52 22.46
N LYS A 322 13.25 -14.86 22.37
CA LYS A 322 14.26 -14.10 21.61
C LYS A 322 14.15 -14.33 20.09
N GLU A 323 13.06 -14.93 19.63
CA GLU A 323 12.86 -15.37 18.25
C GLU A 323 11.59 -14.70 17.69
N PRO A 324 11.66 -14.05 16.51
CA PRO A 324 10.50 -13.43 15.88
C PRO A 324 9.41 -14.47 15.58
N ILE A 325 8.17 -14.20 16.00
CA ILE A 325 7.01 -14.93 15.49
C ILE A 325 6.56 -14.21 14.22
N LEU A 326 6.66 -14.90 13.08
CA LEU A 326 6.06 -14.43 11.82
C LEU A 326 4.55 -14.62 11.91
N ASP A 327 3.80 -13.53 12.13
CA ASP A 327 2.35 -13.58 12.00
C ASP A 327 1.97 -13.59 10.51
N GLN A 328 1.25 -14.62 10.10
CA GLN A 328 0.80 -14.84 8.72
C GLN A 328 -0.45 -14.03 8.38
N TYR A 329 -1.13 -13.43 9.36
CA TYR A 329 -2.43 -12.79 9.19
C TYR A 329 -2.46 -11.30 9.57
N GLU A 330 -1.43 -10.77 10.22
CA GLU A 330 -1.37 -9.35 10.56
C GLU A 330 -0.83 -8.53 9.37
N ARG A 331 -1.75 -8.09 8.49
CA ARG A 331 -1.47 -7.18 7.36
C ARG A 331 -2.05 -5.78 7.60
N VAL A 332 -2.00 -5.30 8.84
CA VAL A 332 -2.41 -3.92 9.17
C VAL A 332 -1.28 -2.98 8.77
N CYS A 333 -1.61 -1.78 8.31
CA CYS A 333 -0.65 -0.68 8.18
C CYS A 333 -0.09 -0.35 9.58
N ALA A 334 0.92 -1.10 9.99
CA ALA A 334 1.78 -0.76 11.09
C ALA A 334 2.90 0.08 10.47
N GLU A 335 2.60 1.33 10.11
CA GLU A 335 3.72 2.25 9.94
C GLU A 335 4.50 2.17 11.24
N ASN A 336 5.80 1.87 11.09
CA ASN A 336 6.79 1.77 12.14
C ASN A 336 6.77 3.03 13.01
N ASN A 337 5.79 3.06 13.90
CA ASN A 337 5.50 4.07 14.90
C ASN A 337 6.54 3.98 16.03
N GLY A 338 7.78 3.63 15.67
CA GLY A 338 8.94 3.97 16.46
C GLY A 338 8.90 5.46 16.76
N GLY A 339 8.64 5.79 18.03
CA GLY A 339 8.56 7.14 18.56
C GLY A 339 7.29 7.94 18.22
N PHE A 340 6.68 7.76 17.04
CA PHE A 340 5.56 8.62 16.59
C PHE A 340 4.16 8.08 16.93
N GLY A 341 4.06 6.82 17.34
CA GLY A 341 2.80 6.23 17.81
C GLY A 341 2.87 5.78 19.26
N LEU A 342 3.61 6.50 20.12
CA LEU A 342 3.25 6.49 21.53
C LEU A 342 1.84 7.09 21.60
N VAL A 343 0.83 6.22 21.74
CA VAL A 343 -0.36 6.55 22.56
C VAL A 343 0.16 7.37 23.71
N ALA A 344 -0.35 8.60 23.92
CA ALA A 344 0.09 9.52 24.96
C ALA A 344 0.56 8.80 26.23
N ALA A 345 1.83 8.42 26.29
CA ALA A 345 2.36 7.51 27.28
C ALA A 345 3.01 8.35 28.38
N ASP A 346 2.37 9.46 28.71
CA ASP A 346 2.73 10.37 29.80
C ASP A 346 1.49 11.15 30.27
N ALA A 347 0.28 10.63 30.09
CA ALA A 347 -0.81 11.04 30.97
C ALA A 347 -0.54 10.38 32.33
N PRO A 348 -0.23 11.14 33.40
CA PRO A 348 -0.07 10.54 34.72
C PRO A 348 -1.35 9.78 35.07
N ALA A 349 -1.19 8.54 35.55
CA ALA A 349 -2.31 7.71 35.96
C ALA A 349 -3.22 8.51 36.94
N PRO A 350 -4.56 8.47 36.79
CA PRO A 350 -5.42 9.12 37.76
C PRO A 350 -5.14 8.52 39.14
N GLU A 351 -4.82 9.38 40.12
CA GLU A 351 -4.57 8.95 41.49
C GLU A 351 -5.77 8.13 42.00
N SER A 352 -5.48 6.94 42.51
CA SER A 352 -6.49 6.10 43.15
C SER A 352 -7.07 6.84 44.37
N PRO A 353 -8.39 6.78 44.60
CA PRO A 353 -9.00 7.47 45.72
C PRO A 353 -8.45 6.90 47.02
N LYS A 354 -7.77 7.75 47.80
CA LYS A 354 -7.27 7.40 49.13
C LYS A 354 -8.47 7.01 50.00
N LYS A 355 -8.40 5.80 50.57
CA LYS A 355 -9.30 5.36 51.64
C LYS A 355 -8.96 6.04 52.95
#